data_AF-L0H1T6-F1
#
_entry.id   AF-L0H1T6-F1
#
_cell.length_a   1.000
_cell.length_b   1.000
_cell.length_c   1.000
_cell.angle_alpha   90.00
_cell.angle_beta   90.00
_cell.angle_gamma   90.00
#
_symmetry.space_group_name_H-M   'P 1'
#
loop_
_entity.id
_entity.type
_entity.pdbx_description
1 polymer ?
#
loop_
_entity_poly.entity_id
_entity_poly.type
_entity_poly.pdbx_seq_one_letter_code
_entity_poly.pdbx_strand_id
1 'polypeptide(L)' 'MAQQRRHDMGAGGTCFCPKCDYRAAHRRGVPCQDERCPRCGAKLLREGSYHDQLLQEKRARAGLR' A
#
# COMPACT_ATOMS: atom_id res chain seq x y z
N MET A 1 23.51 7.41 -1.84
CA MET A 1 22.60 7.55 -2.99
C MET A 1 21.37 6.68 -2.76
N ALA A 2 20.26 7.21 -2.25
CA ALA A 2 18.96 6.55 -2.30
C ALA A 2 17.93 7.63 -2.64
N GLN A 3 17.35 7.48 -3.82
CA GLN A 3 16.68 8.52 -4.58
C GLN A 3 15.43 9.04 -3.87
N GLN A 4 15.27 10.35 -3.97
CA GLN A 4 14.00 11.06 -4.06
C GLN A 4 12.86 10.13 -4.51
N ARG A 5 11.81 9.99 -3.70
CA ARG A 5 10.48 9.74 -4.25
C ARG A 5 9.55 10.76 -3.65
N ARG A 6 9.26 11.73 -4.50
CA ARG A 6 8.30 12.80 -4.33
C ARG A 6 6.99 12.09 -4.02
N HIS A 7 6.40 12.29 -2.84
CA HIS A 7 5.07 11.79 -2.52
C HIS A 7 4.04 12.67 -3.25
N ASP A 8 4.09 12.63 -4.58
CA ASP A 8 3.04 13.16 -5.44
C ASP A 8 1.88 12.15 -5.34
N MET A 9 1.06 12.32 -4.30
CA MET A 9 -0.18 11.56 -4.14
C MET A 9 -1.24 12.19 -5.04
N GLY A 10 -1.00 12.12 -6.36
CA GLY A 10 -2.00 12.48 -7.35
C GLY A 10 -3.33 11.77 -7.08
N ALA A 11 -4.39 12.28 -7.70
CA ALA A 11 -5.77 11.77 -7.56
C ALA A 11 -5.97 10.31 -7.99
N GLY A 12 -4.92 9.63 -8.48
CA GLY A 12 -4.85 8.20 -8.76
C GLY A 12 -3.92 7.48 -7.78
N GLY A 13 -4.35 6.31 -7.31
CA GLY A 13 -3.53 5.38 -6.56
C GLY A 13 -3.84 3.96 -7.00
N THR A 14 -2.97 3.01 -6.69
CA THR A 14 -3.22 1.59 -6.90
C THR A 14 -3.45 0.95 -5.53
N CYS A 15 -4.52 0.19 -5.38
CA CYS A 15 -4.72 -0.65 -4.21
C CYS A 15 -3.99 -1.99 -4.44
N PHE A 16 -3.18 -2.45 -3.49
CA PHE A 16 -2.48 -3.73 -3.57
C PHE A 16 -2.77 -4.65 -2.36
N CYS A 17 -2.85 -5.97 -2.53
CA CYS A 17 -2.91 -6.94 -1.42
C CYS A 17 -1.48 -7.22 -0.93
N PRO A 18 -1.09 -6.87 0.32
CA PRO A 18 0.24 -7.17 0.85
C PRO A 18 0.51 -8.66 1.06
N LYS A 19 -0.50 -9.54 0.94
CA LYS A 19 -0.36 -11.00 1.04
C LYS A 19 -0.18 -11.72 -0.29
N CYS A 20 -0.74 -11.21 -1.40
CA CYS A 20 -0.74 -11.91 -2.70
C CYS A 20 -0.38 -11.02 -3.90
N ASP A 21 0.14 -9.82 -3.63
CA ASP A 21 0.52 -8.81 -4.63
C ASP A 21 -0.57 -8.49 -5.66
N TYR A 22 -1.85 -8.64 -5.29
CA TYR A 22 -2.96 -8.29 -6.19
C TYR A 22 -3.08 -6.78 -6.31
N ARG A 23 -3.00 -6.24 -7.53
CA ARG A 23 -3.09 -4.81 -7.83
C ARG A 23 -4.43 -4.47 -8.48
N ALA A 24 -5.10 -3.46 -7.96
CA ALA A 24 -6.37 -2.94 -8.47
C ALA A 24 -6.32 -1.41 -8.52
N ALA A 25 -7.05 -0.82 -9.47
CA ALA A 25 -7.21 0.62 -9.54
C ALA A 25 -7.96 1.14 -8.30
N HIS A 26 -7.42 2.14 -7.61
CA HIS A 26 -8.12 2.75 -6.49
C HIS A 26 -9.38 3.48 -6.97
N ARG A 27 -10.51 3.17 -6.37
CA ARG A 27 -11.77 3.89 -6.62
C ARG A 27 -11.83 5.15 -5.76
N ARG A 28 -12.08 6.30 -6.39
CA ARG A 28 -12.27 7.56 -5.66
C ARG A 28 -13.50 7.46 -4.76
N GLY A 29 -13.37 7.86 -3.49
CA GLY A 29 -14.45 7.78 -2.50
C GLY A 29 -14.54 6.44 -1.75
N VAL A 30 -13.80 5.40 -2.16
CA VAL A 30 -13.73 4.12 -1.44
C VAL A 30 -12.30 3.89 -0.94
N PRO A 31 -12.06 3.82 0.37
CA PRO A 31 -10.74 3.46 0.90
C PRO A 31 -10.32 2.06 0.44
N CYS A 32 -9.06 1.86 0.02
CA CYS A 32 -8.57 0.53 -0.37
C CYS A 32 -8.80 -0.54 0.71
N GLN A 33 -8.74 -0.15 1.99
CA GLN A 33 -8.94 -1.04 3.12
C GLN A 33 -10.38 -1.57 3.28
N ASP A 34 -11.35 -0.92 2.62
CA ASP A 34 -12.75 -1.34 2.57
C ASP A 34 -12.94 -2.44 1.51
N GLU A 35 -12.16 -2.38 0.43
CA GLU A 35 -12.13 -3.44 -0.58
C GLU A 35 -11.36 -4.67 -0.10
N ARG A 36 -11.93 -5.84 -0.37
CA ARG A 36 -11.30 -7.15 -0.08
C ARG A 36 -10.73 -7.73 -1.35
N CYS A 37 -9.54 -8.31 -1.23
CA CYS A 37 -8.93 -9.00 -2.36
C CYS A 37 -9.69 -10.29 -2.70
N PRO A 38 -10.06 -10.53 -3.97
CA PRO A 38 -10.72 -11.76 -4.39
C PRO A 38 -9.82 -13.00 -4.34
N ARG A 39 -8.49 -12.82 -4.26
CA ARG A 39 -7.51 -13.94 -4.18
C ARG A 39 -7.19 -14.34 -2.74
N CYS A 40 -6.90 -13.36 -1.89
CA CYS A 40 -6.37 -13.57 -0.54
C CYS A 40 -7.41 -13.33 0.57
N GLY A 41 -8.54 -12.67 0.28
CA GLY A 41 -9.53 -12.21 1.26
C GLY A 41 -9.04 -11.08 2.19
N ALA A 42 -7.78 -10.65 2.06
CA ALA A 42 -7.21 -9.58 2.86
C ALA A 42 -7.66 -8.19 2.37
N LYS A 43 -7.59 -7.21 3.27
CA LYS A 43 -7.82 -5.80 2.97
C LYS A 43 -6.75 -5.28 2.02
N LEU A 44 -7.14 -4.51 1.02
CA LEU A 44 -6.18 -3.87 0.12
C LEU A 44 -5.54 -2.65 0.79
N LEU A 45 -4.28 -2.40 0.47
CA LEU A 45 -3.53 -1.21 0.91
C LEU A 45 -3.30 -0.30 -0.28
N ARG A 46 -3.33 1.01 -0.06
CA ARG A 46 -3.01 1.96 -1.12
C ARG A 46 -1.49 2.06 -1.28
N GLU A 47 -0.99 1.75 -2.48
CA GLU A 47 0.41 1.90 -2.85
C GLU A 47 0.83 3.37 -2.67
N GLY A 48 1.90 3.58 -1.90
CA GLY A 48 2.45 4.91 -1.60
C GLY A 48 1.87 5.62 -0.38
N SER A 49 0.68 5.27 0.13
CA SER A 49 0.06 5.99 1.26
C SER A 49 0.94 6.04 2.52
N TYR A 50 0.70 7.02 3.42
CA TYR A 50 1.33 7.13 4.75
C TYR A 50 1.30 5.81 5.54
N HIS A 51 0.25 5.00 5.38
CA HIS A 51 0.17 3.67 6.00
C HIS A 51 1.18 2.65 5.44
N ASP A 52 1.58 2.75 4.17
CA ASP A 52 2.61 1.89 3.58
C ASP A 52 4.00 2.23 4.15
N GLN A 53 4.28 3.51 4.38
CA GLN A 53 5.51 3.96 5.06
C GLN A 53 5.60 3.37 6.48
N LEU A 54 4.50 3.35 7.23
CA LEU A 54 4.47 2.74 8.57
C LEU A 54 4.69 1.22 8.52
N LEU A 55 4.23 0.54 7.47
CA LEU A 55 4.49 -0.89 7.28
C LEU A 55 5.97 -1.15 6.96
N GLN A 56 6.58 -0.31 6.12
CA GLN A 56 8.02 -0.38 5.82
C GLN A 56 8.87 -0.08 7.06
N GLU A 57 8.49 0.93 7.85
CA GLU A 57 9.16 1.28 9.09
C GLU A 57 9.06 0.16 10.14
N LYS A 58 7.88 -0.44 10.31
CA LYS A 58 7.73 -1.62 11.19
C LYS A 58 8.54 -2.81 10.71
N ARG A 59 8.59 -3.07 9.39
CA ARG A 59 9.43 -4.12 8.80
C ARG A 59 10.92 -3.84 9.02
N ALA A 60 11.36 -2.58 8.91
CA ALA A 60 12.74 -2.18 9.16
C ALA A 60 13.11 -2.23 10.65
N ARG A 61 12.18 -1.88 11.55
CA ARG A 61 12.37 -1.89 13.01
C ARG A 61 12.30 -3.29 13.63
N ALA A 62 11.65 -4.25 12.97
CA ALA A 62 11.51 -5.63 13.44
C ALA A 62 12.77 -6.51 13.33
N GLY A 63 13.93 -5.93 12.97
CA GLY A 63 15.22 -6.58 13.19
C GLY A 63 15.77 -7.36 12.00
N LEU A 64 16.68 -6.72 11.27
CA LEU A 64 17.86 -7.42 10.77
C LEU A 64 19.08 -6.89 11.53
N ARG A 65 19.25 -7.39 12.76
CA ARG A 65 20.52 -7.49 13.49
C ARG A 65 20.37 -8.53 14.58
#